data_AF-A0A849VKM8-F1
#
_entry.id   AF-A0A849VKM8-F1
#
_cell.length_a   1.000
_cell.length_b   1.000
_cell.length_c   1.000
_cell.angle_alpha   90.00
_cell.angle_beta   90.00
_cell.angle_gamma   90.00
#
_symmetry.space_group_name_H-M   'P 1'
#
loop_
_entity.id
_entity.type
_entity.pdbx_description
1 polymer ?
#
loop_
_entity_poly.entity_id
_entity_poly.type
_entity_poly.pdbx_seq_one_letter_code
_entity_poly.pdbx_strand_id
1 'polypeptide(L)'
;MKDPETGAGNAPHGGASGGRTVLNGSTGHPKNGPGPHGDSALDARNDQPDSQEGRFDKNPRKRARRRRRGKSKQAAVSSAPSLAPTPVSVSTGETPPAATKHGKNRRPNRFRRRGRASVKPPAYATPAPATVSANASATPQQQSSRQDFRFSGPLYAALDLGTNNCRLLVASPTRPGQFRVVDAFSRIVRLGEGLGASGRLGDSAMNRAIEALKICRDKLENHDVRKARLIATEACRQAENGPEFLGRVKDETGLELEIINRQTEARLAVSGCGTLVERETDAVVLFDIGGGSSEIALIDLTERRSPRLAEHIIAWTSLPVGVVTLAERFGGRDVTTDNFAVMVNHVAELLNDFSERHKLGDLVKSQNFHLLGTSGTVTTLAGIHLGLERYDRRRIDGIWMENNDVTEMTSKLLSWSFDQRVANPCIGADRADLVLAGCAILDAIRNVWPSQKLRVADRGLREGILTELMSRDGAWRNRWHRSAHG
;
A
#
# COMPACT_ATOMS: atom_id res chain seq x y z
N MET A 1 3.71 -1.47 56.89
CA MET A 1 4.40 -2.06 58.06
C MET A 1 5.67 -2.72 57.53
N LYS A 2 6.88 -2.41 57.99
CA LYS A 2 7.35 -1.38 58.94
C LYS A 2 8.83 -1.11 58.60
N ASP A 3 9.20 0.15 58.42
CA ASP A 3 10.57 0.65 58.71
C ASP A 3 10.71 0.79 60.26
N PRO A 4 11.90 0.90 60.89
CA PRO A 4 13.10 1.71 60.53
C PRO A 4 14.45 0.91 60.65
N GLU A 5 15.69 1.42 60.79
CA GLU A 5 16.17 2.75 61.26
C GLU A 5 17.64 3.10 60.83
N THR A 6 17.80 4.27 60.17
CA THR A 6 18.89 5.30 60.23
C THR A 6 20.38 4.99 60.48
N GLY A 7 21.26 5.73 59.78
CA GLY A 7 22.67 5.97 60.19
C GLY A 7 23.52 6.65 59.11
N ALA A 8 23.88 7.93 59.29
CA ALA A 8 24.70 8.71 58.33
C ALA A 8 25.84 9.47 59.04
N GLY A 9 26.99 9.68 58.37
CA GLY A 9 28.05 10.54 58.91
C GLY A 9 29.39 10.57 58.14
N ASN A 10 29.72 11.77 57.62
CA ASN A 10 31.06 12.34 57.38
C ASN A 10 32.03 11.81 56.29
N ALA A 11 32.32 12.71 55.35
CA ALA A 11 33.64 12.90 54.69
C ALA A 11 34.51 13.85 55.59
N PRO A 12 35.76 14.32 55.28
CA PRO A 12 36.33 14.63 53.94
C PRO A 12 37.88 14.39 53.79
N HIS A 13 38.50 15.10 52.82
CA HIS A 13 39.93 15.15 52.44
C HIS A 13 40.47 13.94 51.64
N GLY A 14 41.27 14.10 50.57
CA GLY A 14 41.83 15.30 49.94
C GLY A 14 43.31 15.50 50.25
N GLY A 15 44.19 15.06 49.36
CA GLY A 15 45.65 15.21 49.49
C GLY A 15 46.37 15.03 48.16
N ALA A 16 47.01 16.10 47.68
CA ALA A 16 47.79 16.15 46.45
C ALA A 16 49.11 16.90 46.67
N SER A 17 50.19 16.45 46.03
CA SER A 17 51.44 17.19 45.84
C SER A 17 52.32 16.46 44.80
N GLY A 18 53.14 17.12 43.96
CA GLY A 18 53.25 18.56 43.71
C GLY A 18 54.70 19.01 43.46
N GLY A 19 55.02 19.45 42.23
CA GLY A 19 56.28 20.12 41.84
C GLY A 19 56.41 20.15 40.31
N ARG A 20 56.26 21.28 39.58
CA ARG A 20 57.16 22.46 39.41
C ARG A 20 58.59 22.03 39.01
N THR A 21 59.27 22.61 38.01
CA THR A 21 59.25 23.98 37.42
C THR A 21 60.02 23.95 36.06
N VAL A 22 59.56 24.51 34.92
CA VAL A 22 59.80 25.88 34.34
C VAL A 22 60.69 25.95 33.06
N LEU A 23 60.13 26.57 31.99
CA LEU A 23 60.70 27.36 30.85
C LEU A 23 62.04 26.98 30.17
N ASN A 24 62.06 26.88 28.81
CA ASN A 24 62.36 27.99 27.86
C ASN A 24 62.59 27.50 26.40
N GLY A 25 62.50 28.41 25.40
CA GLY A 25 63.18 28.25 24.09
C GLY A 25 62.33 28.44 22.83
N SER A 26 62.71 29.40 21.97
CA SER A 26 62.06 29.73 20.69
C SER A 26 63.08 29.85 19.54
N THR A 27 62.61 30.22 18.32
CA THR A 27 63.37 30.47 17.05
C THR A 27 63.77 29.22 16.24
N GLY A 28 63.82 29.23 14.89
CA GLY A 28 63.44 30.26 13.91
C GLY A 28 63.53 29.77 12.44
N HIS A 29 62.96 30.54 11.49
CA HIS A 29 63.09 30.32 10.02
C HIS A 29 64.43 30.84 9.46
N PRO A 30 64.89 30.37 8.28
CA PRO A 30 64.74 31.20 7.07
C PRO A 30 64.54 30.47 5.71
N LYS A 31 63.64 31.06 4.88
CA LYS A 31 63.79 31.52 3.48
C LYS A 31 64.63 30.72 2.43
N ASN A 32 64.01 30.42 1.27
CA ASN A 32 64.21 31.17 0.01
C ASN A 32 63.29 30.68 -1.15
N GLY A 33 62.76 31.62 -1.94
CA GLY A 33 62.13 31.37 -3.25
C GLY A 33 63.13 31.53 -4.42
N PRO A 34 62.73 31.73 -5.70
CA PRO A 34 61.54 32.51 -6.13
C PRO A 34 60.65 31.86 -7.23
N GLY A 35 59.57 32.56 -7.62
CA GLY A 35 58.74 32.31 -8.83
C GLY A 35 59.39 32.87 -10.12
N PRO A 36 58.67 33.42 -11.13
CA PRO A 36 57.27 33.92 -11.19
C PRO A 36 56.46 33.23 -12.34
N HIS A 37 55.25 33.60 -12.82
CA HIS A 37 54.36 34.79 -12.79
C HIS A 37 52.90 34.32 -12.54
N GLY A 38 51.91 35.09 -12.08
CA GLY A 38 51.52 36.47 -12.42
C GLY A 38 50.49 36.44 -13.58
N ASP A 39 49.30 37.04 -13.50
CA ASP A 39 48.79 37.98 -12.49
C ASP A 39 47.26 38.17 -12.55
N SER A 40 46.64 38.61 -11.44
CA SER A 40 45.41 39.44 -11.35
C SER A 40 44.05 38.97 -11.98
N ALA A 41 42.85 39.38 -11.53
CA ALA A 41 42.38 39.98 -10.26
C ALA A 41 40.82 40.12 -10.28
N LEU A 42 40.16 39.93 -9.12
CA LEU A 42 38.93 40.60 -8.63
C LEU A 42 37.62 40.49 -9.49
N ASP A 43 36.38 40.56 -8.96
CA ASP A 43 35.91 40.98 -7.63
C ASP A 43 34.53 40.37 -7.23
N ALA A 44 34.23 40.47 -5.93
CA ALA A 44 32.92 40.62 -5.24
C ALA A 44 31.57 40.03 -5.74
N ARG A 45 30.94 39.24 -4.84
CA ARG A 45 29.52 39.24 -4.37
C ARG A 45 28.36 39.03 -5.39
N ASN A 46 27.46 38.07 -5.13
CA ASN A 46 26.24 38.28 -4.32
C ASN A 46 25.42 36.98 -4.08
N ASP A 47 24.33 37.09 -3.32
CA ASP A 47 23.50 36.02 -2.74
C ASP A 47 22.53 35.22 -3.65
N GLN A 48 22.21 34.01 -3.15
CA GLN A 48 20.97 33.22 -3.25
C GLN A 48 20.59 32.44 -4.53
N PRO A 49 19.76 31.37 -4.39
CA PRO A 49 19.75 30.23 -5.32
C PRO A 49 18.61 30.31 -6.34
N ASP A 50 18.88 29.90 -7.58
CA ASP A 50 17.86 29.86 -8.63
C ASP A 50 17.30 28.45 -8.85
N SER A 51 15.99 28.34 -8.68
CA SER A 51 15.20 27.17 -9.02
C SER A 51 14.81 27.21 -10.51
N GLN A 52 15.08 26.14 -11.27
CA GLN A 52 14.14 25.74 -12.33
C GLN A 52 14.37 24.34 -12.90
N GLU A 53 13.28 23.58 -12.96
CA GLU A 53 13.18 22.39 -13.79
C GLU A 53 12.93 22.76 -15.27
N GLY A 54 13.31 21.85 -16.17
CA GLY A 54 12.53 21.61 -17.38
C GLY A 54 12.87 22.44 -18.63
N ARG A 55 13.59 21.81 -19.56
CA ARG A 55 13.37 21.91 -21.02
C ARG A 55 14.05 20.75 -21.74
N PHE A 56 13.24 19.81 -22.27
CA PHE A 56 13.73 18.86 -23.26
C PHE A 56 13.67 19.47 -24.66
N ASP A 57 14.76 19.32 -25.39
CA ASP A 57 15.01 19.95 -26.67
C ASP A 57 14.06 19.45 -27.78
N LYS A 58 13.65 20.36 -28.68
CA LYS A 58 12.88 20.03 -29.88
C LYS A 58 13.60 20.59 -31.11
N ASN A 59 14.20 19.73 -31.92
CA ASN A 59 14.74 20.13 -33.22
C ASN A 59 14.08 19.34 -34.37
N PRO A 60 13.18 19.96 -35.16
CA PRO A 60 12.48 19.30 -36.26
C PRO A 60 13.08 19.66 -37.63
N ARG A 61 13.29 18.70 -38.55
CA ARG A 61 13.23 18.96 -40.01
C ARG A 61 13.32 17.72 -40.91
N LYS A 62 12.54 17.79 -42.01
CA LYS A 62 12.55 16.96 -43.25
C LYS A 62 11.96 15.53 -43.09
N ARG A 63 11.13 15.02 -44.01
CA ARG A 63 10.61 15.59 -45.28
C ARG A 63 9.29 14.89 -45.70
N ALA A 64 8.39 15.62 -46.36
CA ALA A 64 7.13 15.09 -46.91
C ALA A 64 7.25 14.67 -48.40
N ARG A 65 6.43 13.70 -48.86
CA ARG A 65 5.69 13.73 -50.16
C ARG A 65 4.95 12.42 -50.53
N ARG A 66 3.61 12.45 -50.57
CA ARG A 66 2.68 12.06 -51.68
C ARG A 66 1.26 11.87 -51.11
N ARG A 67 0.31 12.80 -51.28
CA ARG A 67 -0.55 13.19 -52.44
C ARG A 67 -1.66 12.17 -52.87
N ARG A 68 -2.91 12.60 -52.60
CA ARG A 68 -4.14 12.55 -53.45
C ARG A 68 -4.81 11.20 -53.81
N ARG A 69 -6.02 10.99 -53.27
CA ARG A 69 -7.36 10.95 -53.93
C ARG A 69 -8.40 10.49 -52.87
N GLY A 70 -9.69 10.86 -52.88
CA GLY A 70 -10.47 11.72 -53.78
C GLY A 70 -11.74 12.28 -53.09
N LYS A 71 -12.53 13.10 -53.82
CA LYS A 71 -13.78 13.75 -53.36
C LYS A 71 -15.03 13.01 -53.83
N SER A 72 -16.06 12.93 -52.98
CA SER A 72 -17.51 13.01 -53.30
C SER A 72 -18.33 12.80 -52.01
N LYS A 73 -19.56 13.29 -51.83
CA LYS A 73 -20.35 14.38 -52.44
C LYS A 73 -21.41 14.78 -51.38
N GLN A 74 -21.88 16.03 -51.39
CA GLN A 74 -23.07 16.44 -50.60
C GLN A 74 -24.37 15.98 -51.25
N ALA A 75 -25.40 15.74 -50.44
CA ALA A 75 -26.81 15.93 -50.76
C ALA A 75 -27.58 16.17 -49.43
N ALA A 76 -28.67 16.92 -49.46
CA ALA A 76 -29.37 17.37 -48.25
C ALA A 76 -30.88 17.57 -48.46
N VAL A 77 -31.59 17.65 -47.32
CA VAL A 77 -32.94 18.25 -47.08
C VAL A 77 -34.19 17.37 -47.30
N SER A 78 -35.18 17.63 -46.42
CA SER A 78 -36.61 17.21 -46.38
C SER A 78 -36.92 15.82 -45.79
N SER A 79 -37.95 15.63 -44.95
CA SER A 79 -38.84 16.58 -44.25
C SER A 79 -39.55 15.88 -43.07
N ALA A 80 -39.98 16.63 -42.05
CA ALA A 80 -40.85 16.12 -40.97
C ALA A 80 -42.32 15.95 -41.43
N PRO A 81 -43.18 15.29 -40.63
CA PRO A 81 -43.99 16.11 -39.72
C PRO A 81 -44.21 15.55 -38.30
N SER A 82 -44.67 16.44 -37.42
CA SER A 82 -45.15 16.25 -36.05
C SER A 82 -46.41 15.38 -35.96
N LEU A 83 -46.70 14.79 -34.78
CA LEU A 83 -48.04 14.83 -34.17
C LEU A 83 -48.07 14.37 -32.68
N ALA A 84 -48.53 15.27 -31.82
CA ALA A 84 -49.16 15.08 -30.49
C ALA A 84 -50.07 16.32 -30.30
N PRO A 85 -51.21 16.30 -29.56
CA PRO A 85 -51.17 16.18 -28.08
C PRO A 85 -52.44 15.70 -27.30
N THR A 86 -52.28 15.41 -25.99
CA THR A 86 -53.22 15.72 -24.83
C THR A 86 -54.63 15.08 -24.70
N PRO A 87 -55.38 15.21 -23.55
CA PRO A 87 -55.03 15.63 -22.15
C PRO A 87 -55.70 14.79 -21.00
N VAL A 88 -55.61 15.33 -19.75
CA VAL A 88 -56.40 15.12 -18.49
C VAL A 88 -56.27 13.78 -17.73
N SER A 89 -56.25 13.72 -16.39
CA SER A 89 -56.69 14.70 -15.36
C SER A 89 -55.89 14.68 -14.03
N VAL A 90 -56.13 15.72 -13.21
CA VAL A 90 -55.58 15.96 -11.86
C VAL A 90 -56.71 15.94 -10.83
N SER A 91 -56.46 15.48 -9.60
CA SER A 91 -57.33 15.77 -8.45
C SER A 91 -56.53 15.84 -7.13
N THR A 92 -56.92 16.80 -6.29
CA THR A 92 -56.35 17.15 -4.97
C THR A 92 -57.43 17.00 -3.90
N GLY A 93 -57.10 16.66 -2.64
CA GLY A 93 -58.05 16.84 -1.52
C GLY A 93 -57.79 16.08 -0.21
N GLU A 94 -57.32 16.83 0.80
CA GLU A 94 -57.84 16.90 2.20
C GLU A 94 -58.06 15.66 3.10
N THR A 95 -57.37 15.68 4.25
CA THR A 95 -57.81 15.21 5.60
C THR A 95 -58.85 16.16 6.24
N PRO A 96 -59.50 15.93 7.43
CA PRO A 96 -59.44 14.85 8.47
C PRO A 96 -60.90 14.32 8.79
N PRO A 97 -61.37 13.83 9.98
CA PRO A 97 -60.75 13.62 11.31
C PRO A 97 -61.03 12.29 12.04
N ALA A 98 -60.61 12.23 13.32
CA ALA A 98 -60.51 11.05 14.18
C ALA A 98 -61.75 10.75 15.05
N ALA A 99 -61.87 9.50 15.55
CA ALA A 99 -62.46 9.22 16.87
C ALA A 99 -62.11 7.83 17.48
N THR A 100 -61.61 7.88 18.72
CA THR A 100 -61.86 6.97 19.87
C THR A 100 -61.68 5.44 19.82
N LYS A 101 -60.63 5.00 20.53
CA LYS A 101 -60.67 4.15 21.75
C LYS A 101 -61.62 2.92 21.77
N HIS A 102 -61.01 1.73 21.86
CA HIS A 102 -61.23 0.86 23.03
C HIS A 102 -59.99 0.03 23.36
N GLY A 103 -59.49 0.14 24.59
CA GLY A 103 -58.49 -0.78 25.14
C GLY A 103 -59.11 -1.67 26.21
N LYS A 104 -58.54 -2.86 26.43
CA LYS A 104 -58.75 -3.69 27.64
C LYS A 104 -57.54 -4.59 27.90
N ASN A 105 -56.89 -4.35 29.04
CA ASN A 105 -56.18 -5.29 29.93
C ASN A 105 -55.08 -6.23 29.37
N ARG A 106 -53.84 -6.20 29.88
CA ARG A 106 -53.39 -6.80 31.18
C ARG A 106 -53.76 -8.29 31.28
N ARG A 107 -52.85 -9.25 31.54
CA ARG A 107 -51.48 -9.23 32.12
C ARG A 107 -50.69 -10.50 31.66
N PRO A 108 -49.36 -10.62 31.89
CA PRO A 108 -48.53 -11.68 31.34
C PRO A 108 -48.48 -12.95 32.22
N ASN A 109 -48.12 -14.11 31.64
CA ASN A 109 -47.92 -15.34 32.41
C ASN A 109 -46.68 -16.18 32.00
N ARG A 110 -45.53 -15.80 32.57
CA ARG A 110 -44.66 -16.68 33.39
C ARG A 110 -44.42 -18.14 32.92
N PHE A 111 -43.31 -18.37 32.21
CA PHE A 111 -42.54 -19.64 32.26
C PHE A 111 -41.16 -19.34 32.87
N ARG A 112 -40.98 -19.57 34.18
CA ARG A 112 -40.40 -20.78 34.82
C ARG A 112 -38.89 -20.97 34.57
N ARG A 113 -38.09 -20.51 35.55
CA ARG A 113 -36.71 -20.96 35.78
C ARG A 113 -36.66 -22.47 36.03
N ARG A 114 -35.77 -23.16 35.31
CA ARG A 114 -34.87 -24.23 35.82
C ARG A 114 -33.45 -23.73 35.51
N GLY A 115 -32.38 -24.07 36.22
CA GLY A 115 -32.17 -25.06 37.27
C GLY A 115 -30.68 -25.38 37.21
N ARG A 116 -29.89 -24.81 38.12
CA ARG A 116 -28.42 -24.74 38.03
C ARG A 116 -27.82 -26.12 38.29
N ALA A 117 -27.06 -26.66 37.34
CA ALA A 117 -26.25 -27.87 37.54
C ALA A 117 -24.77 -27.53 37.30
N SER A 118 -23.93 -27.83 38.29
CA SER A 118 -22.50 -27.51 38.31
C SER A 118 -21.67 -28.61 37.65
N VAL A 119 -20.90 -28.28 36.62
CA VAL A 119 -19.89 -29.17 36.03
C VAL A 119 -18.51 -28.81 36.60
N LYS A 120 -17.81 -29.79 37.17
CA LYS A 120 -16.42 -29.66 37.63
C LYS A 120 -15.45 -29.81 36.45
N PRO A 121 -14.29 -29.12 36.44
CA PRO A 121 -13.25 -29.35 35.43
C PRO A 121 -12.51 -30.68 35.70
N PRO A 122 -12.02 -31.38 34.65
CA PRO A 122 -11.18 -32.55 34.81
C PRO A 122 -9.75 -32.16 35.22
N ALA A 123 -9.11 -33.01 36.01
CA ALA A 123 -7.73 -32.82 36.48
C ALA A 123 -6.70 -33.20 35.42
N TYR A 124 -5.53 -32.55 35.44
CA TYR A 124 -4.36 -32.94 34.66
C TYR A 124 -3.84 -34.31 35.11
N ALA A 125 -3.63 -35.22 34.16
CA ALA A 125 -2.91 -36.48 34.36
C ALA A 125 -1.59 -36.45 33.58
N THR A 126 -0.47 -36.52 34.29
CA THR A 126 0.87 -36.68 33.72
C THR A 126 1.13 -38.15 33.34
N PRO A 127 1.62 -38.44 32.11
CA PRO A 127 2.12 -39.77 31.78
C PRO A 127 3.58 -39.93 32.24
N ALA A 128 3.87 -41.06 32.91
CA ALA A 128 5.23 -41.55 33.15
C ALA A 128 5.77 -42.29 31.89
N PRO A 129 7.10 -42.47 31.73
CA PRO A 129 7.69 -42.89 30.46
C PRO A 129 7.61 -44.40 30.22
N ALA A 130 7.35 -44.81 28.97
CA ALA A 130 7.37 -46.20 28.53
C ALA A 130 8.39 -46.43 27.41
N THR A 131 9.53 -47.00 27.82
CA THR A 131 10.39 -47.97 27.12
C THR A 131 10.31 -48.15 25.60
N VAL A 132 11.49 -48.06 24.98
CA VAL A 132 11.81 -48.53 23.62
C VAL A 132 11.57 -50.04 23.46
N SER A 133 11.03 -50.46 22.31
CA SER A 133 11.25 -51.81 21.75
C SER A 133 11.10 -51.79 20.23
N ALA A 134 11.89 -52.62 19.56
CA ALA A 134 12.15 -52.52 18.13
C ALA A 134 11.46 -53.63 17.30
N ASN A 135 11.40 -53.38 16.00
CA ASN A 135 11.19 -54.33 14.90
C ASN A 135 9.85 -55.09 14.81
N ALA A 136 9.03 -54.67 13.84
CA ALA A 136 8.40 -55.59 12.90
C ALA A 136 8.45 -54.98 11.49
N SER A 137 8.97 -55.75 10.53
CA SER A 137 9.20 -55.33 9.14
C SER A 137 7.91 -55.25 8.33
N ALA A 138 7.69 -54.14 7.62
CA ALA A 138 6.66 -54.01 6.58
C ALA A 138 7.27 -53.47 5.28
N THR A 139 6.79 -54.03 4.17
CA THR A 139 7.23 -53.87 2.78
C THR A 139 7.36 -52.40 2.35
N PRO A 140 8.34 -52.01 1.50
CA PRO A 140 8.45 -50.64 0.98
C PRO A 140 7.27 -50.32 0.05
N GLN A 141 6.22 -49.75 0.63
CA GLN A 141 5.11 -49.19 -0.12
C GLN A 141 5.65 -48.02 -0.93
N GLN A 142 5.57 -48.12 -2.27
CA GLN A 142 6.08 -47.11 -3.19
C GLN A 142 5.59 -45.73 -2.76
N GLN A 143 6.51 -44.86 -2.33
CA GLN A 143 6.22 -43.45 -2.22
C GLN A 143 5.80 -42.98 -3.61
N SER A 144 4.52 -42.67 -3.77
CA SER A 144 4.03 -41.99 -4.96
C SER A 144 4.84 -40.70 -5.08
N SER A 145 5.75 -40.66 -6.05
CA SER A 145 6.51 -39.46 -6.34
C SER A 145 5.52 -38.32 -6.50
N ARG A 146 5.63 -37.31 -5.62
CA ARG A 146 4.94 -36.05 -5.86
C ARG A 146 5.37 -35.64 -7.25
N GLN A 147 4.43 -35.60 -8.19
CA GLN A 147 4.77 -35.20 -9.55
C GLN A 147 5.27 -33.76 -9.48
N ASP A 148 6.58 -33.61 -9.63
CA ASP A 148 7.20 -32.31 -9.84
C ASP A 148 6.57 -31.71 -11.09
N PHE A 149 5.57 -30.85 -10.90
CA PHE A 149 5.18 -29.87 -11.91
C PHE A 149 6.33 -28.88 -12.05
N ARG A 150 7.45 -29.33 -12.65
CA ARG A 150 8.62 -28.52 -12.95
C ARG A 150 8.15 -27.33 -13.75
N PHE A 151 8.14 -26.15 -13.12
CA PHE A 151 7.68 -24.91 -13.74
C PHE A 151 8.60 -24.61 -14.93
N SER A 152 8.15 -24.93 -16.14
CA SER A 152 8.99 -24.93 -17.36
C SER A 152 9.33 -23.54 -17.93
N GLY A 153 9.22 -22.50 -17.10
CA GLY A 153 9.46 -21.12 -17.46
C GLY A 153 10.16 -20.35 -16.33
N PRO A 154 11.04 -19.40 -16.66
CA PRO A 154 11.92 -18.73 -15.70
C PRO A 154 11.14 -18.06 -14.58
N LEU A 155 11.67 -18.15 -13.36
CA LEU A 155 11.10 -17.53 -12.17
C LEU A 155 11.63 -16.10 -11.98
N TYR A 156 10.77 -15.24 -11.48
CA TYR A 156 11.06 -13.86 -11.14
C TYR A 156 10.56 -13.60 -9.72
N ALA A 157 11.25 -12.73 -8.99
CA ALA A 157 10.85 -12.35 -7.65
C ALA A 157 10.70 -10.83 -7.47
N ALA A 158 9.70 -10.46 -6.68
CA ALA A 158 9.51 -9.10 -6.19
C ALA A 158 9.34 -9.13 -4.68
N LEU A 159 10.17 -8.38 -3.96
CA LEU A 159 10.07 -8.20 -2.50
C LEU A 159 9.79 -6.73 -2.20
N ASP A 160 8.74 -6.47 -1.41
CA ASP A 160 8.46 -5.15 -0.83
C ASP A 160 8.63 -5.17 0.68
N LEU A 161 9.40 -4.21 1.20
CA LEU A 161 9.50 -3.89 2.61
C LEU A 161 8.88 -2.49 2.84
N GLY A 162 7.57 -2.48 3.11
CA GLY A 162 6.83 -1.27 3.41
C GLY A 162 6.71 -0.99 4.91
N THR A 163 6.12 0.15 5.24
CA THR A 163 5.93 0.63 6.63
C THR A 163 5.21 -0.37 7.54
N ASN A 164 4.23 -1.13 7.02
CA ASN A 164 3.46 -2.08 7.82
C ASN A 164 3.83 -3.56 7.56
N ASN A 165 4.17 -3.91 6.33
CA ASN A 165 4.21 -5.30 5.85
C ASN A 165 5.51 -5.55 5.07
N CYS A 166 6.13 -6.71 5.30
CA CYS A 166 7.14 -7.29 4.42
C CYS A 166 6.45 -8.37 3.56
N ARG A 167 6.69 -8.38 2.25
CA ARG A 167 6.08 -9.35 1.33
C ARG A 167 7.06 -9.77 0.23
N LEU A 168 6.91 -11.00 -0.23
CA LEU A 168 7.62 -11.57 -1.36
C LEU A 168 6.61 -12.23 -2.31
N LEU A 169 6.85 -12.12 -3.61
CA LEU A 169 6.12 -12.82 -4.65
C LEU A 169 7.08 -13.42 -5.66
N VAL A 170 7.07 -14.74 -5.81
CA VAL A 170 7.82 -15.48 -6.84
C VAL A 170 6.83 -15.96 -7.90
N ALA A 171 7.12 -15.69 -9.17
CA ALA A 171 6.19 -15.97 -10.26
C ALA A 171 6.88 -16.39 -11.57
N SER A 172 6.18 -17.19 -12.37
CA SER A 172 6.59 -17.55 -13.73
C SER A 172 5.65 -16.88 -14.75
N PRO A 173 6.16 -16.27 -15.84
CA PRO A 173 5.31 -15.67 -16.87
C PRO A 173 4.44 -16.75 -17.55
N THR A 174 3.26 -16.37 -18.04
CA THR A 174 2.33 -17.25 -18.76
C THR A 174 1.98 -16.69 -20.15
N ARG A 175 0.78 -16.14 -20.32
CA ARG A 175 0.33 -15.42 -21.53
C ARG A 175 0.88 -13.98 -21.51
N PRO A 176 0.87 -13.24 -22.63
CA PRO A 176 1.32 -11.85 -22.65
C PRO A 176 0.65 -10.99 -21.56
N GLY A 177 1.47 -10.29 -20.76
CA GLY A 177 1.01 -9.48 -19.63
C GLY A 177 0.49 -10.26 -18.42
N GLN A 178 0.64 -11.60 -18.40
CA GLN A 178 0.17 -12.46 -17.31
C GLN A 178 1.31 -13.34 -16.77
N PHE A 179 1.20 -13.70 -15.49
CA PHE A 179 2.08 -14.62 -14.79
C PHE A 179 1.28 -15.50 -13.83
N ARG A 180 1.90 -16.57 -13.35
CA ARG A 180 1.38 -17.46 -12.31
C ARG A 180 2.27 -17.32 -11.08
N VAL A 181 1.66 -17.08 -9.93
CA VAL A 181 2.36 -17.13 -8.64
C VAL A 181 2.80 -18.56 -8.39
N VAL A 182 4.08 -18.72 -8.03
CA VAL A 182 4.73 -19.99 -7.69
C VAL A 182 4.91 -20.08 -6.18
N ASP A 183 5.34 -18.98 -5.55
CA ASP A 183 5.44 -18.85 -4.11
C ASP A 183 5.12 -17.42 -3.68
N ALA A 184 4.64 -17.24 -2.45
CA ALA A 184 4.34 -15.96 -1.85
C ALA A 184 4.63 -15.99 -0.35
N PHE A 185 5.00 -14.83 0.19
CA PHE A 185 5.10 -14.59 1.62
C PHE A 185 4.57 -13.20 1.95
N SER A 186 3.96 -13.07 3.12
CA SER A 186 3.48 -11.80 3.65
C SER A 186 3.51 -11.89 5.17
N ARG A 187 4.21 -10.96 5.81
CA ARG A 187 4.19 -10.80 7.28
C ARG A 187 4.06 -9.34 7.66
N ILE A 188 3.16 -9.08 8.59
CA ILE A 188 3.04 -7.77 9.23
C ILE A 188 4.25 -7.60 10.14
N VAL A 189 5.01 -6.52 9.92
CA VAL A 189 6.26 -6.22 10.62
C VAL A 189 6.19 -4.90 11.38
N ARG A 190 5.25 -4.00 11.01
CA ARG A 190 5.09 -2.65 11.59
C ARG A 190 6.42 -1.91 11.68
N LEU A 191 7.18 -1.88 10.58
CA LEU A 191 8.53 -1.31 10.51
C LEU A 191 8.55 0.19 10.89
N GLY A 192 7.52 0.94 10.50
CA GLY A 192 7.40 2.36 10.82
C GLY A 192 6.60 2.68 12.08
N GLU A 193 6.40 1.73 13.01
CA GLU A 193 5.75 2.05 14.29
C GLU A 193 6.59 3.06 15.09
N GLY A 194 5.96 4.13 15.58
CA GLY A 194 6.61 5.22 16.30
C GLY A 194 7.52 6.13 15.46
N LEU A 195 7.71 5.84 14.17
CA LEU A 195 8.62 6.58 13.29
C LEU A 195 8.24 8.06 13.17
N GLY A 196 6.94 8.36 13.11
CA GLY A 196 6.45 9.75 13.01
C GLY A 196 6.78 10.61 14.23
N ALA A 197 7.01 9.99 15.40
CA ALA A 197 7.35 10.69 16.63
C ALA A 197 8.86 10.71 16.93
N SER A 198 9.60 9.67 16.51
CA SER A 198 11.03 9.49 16.82
C SER A 198 11.98 9.93 15.70
N GLY A 199 11.53 9.97 14.45
CA GLY A 199 12.38 10.11 13.26
C GLY A 199 13.25 8.89 12.93
N ARG A 200 13.14 7.80 13.71
CA ARG A 200 14.01 6.61 13.63
C ARG A 200 13.20 5.31 13.68
N LEU A 201 13.67 4.27 12.98
CA LEU A 201 13.15 2.91 13.09
C LEU A 201 13.51 2.34 14.47
N GLY A 202 12.54 1.78 15.19
CA GLY A 202 12.76 1.13 16.48
C GLY A 202 13.36 -0.26 16.35
N ASP A 203 14.24 -0.65 17.29
CA ASP A 203 14.98 -1.93 17.26
C ASP A 203 14.07 -3.16 17.18
N SER A 204 12.95 -3.15 17.91
CA SER A 204 11.94 -4.21 17.87
C SER A 204 11.38 -4.40 16.46
N ALA A 205 11.06 -3.30 15.77
CA ALA A 205 10.51 -3.28 14.42
C ALA A 205 11.55 -3.72 13.38
N MET A 206 12.79 -3.24 13.50
CA MET A 206 13.92 -3.68 12.68
C MET A 206 14.18 -5.18 12.83
N ASN A 207 14.20 -5.71 14.06
CA ASN A 207 14.40 -7.14 14.33
C ASN A 207 13.27 -7.99 13.71
N ARG A 208 12.00 -7.62 13.88
CA ARG A 208 10.85 -8.35 13.26
C ARG A 208 10.91 -8.35 11.73
N ALA A 209 11.40 -7.25 11.14
CA ALA A 209 11.60 -7.11 9.70
C ALA A 209 12.77 -7.99 9.20
N ILE A 210 13.93 -7.98 9.87
CA ILE A 210 15.06 -8.86 9.55
C ILE A 210 14.64 -10.34 9.60
N GLU A 211 13.93 -10.76 10.64
CA GLU A 211 13.41 -12.12 10.73
C GLU A 211 12.37 -12.47 9.63
N ALA A 212 11.75 -11.47 9.00
CA ALA A 212 10.83 -11.69 7.88
C ALA A 212 11.61 -11.83 6.57
N LEU A 213 12.69 -11.04 6.45
CA LEU A 213 13.62 -11.04 5.34
C LEU A 213 14.46 -12.33 5.30
N LYS A 214 14.80 -12.94 6.45
CA LYS A 214 15.39 -14.30 6.52
C LYS A 214 14.48 -15.35 5.84
N ILE A 215 13.19 -15.38 6.15
CA ILE A 215 12.23 -16.28 5.47
C ILE A 215 12.10 -15.96 3.97
N CYS A 216 12.15 -14.67 3.59
CA CYS A 216 12.19 -14.29 2.18
C CYS A 216 13.47 -14.77 1.48
N ARG A 217 14.63 -14.72 2.15
CA ARG A 217 15.90 -15.24 1.66
C ARG A 217 15.80 -16.75 1.43
N ASP A 218 15.36 -17.52 2.42
CA ASP A 218 15.20 -18.97 2.29
C ASP A 218 14.33 -19.32 1.07
N LYS A 219 13.21 -18.60 0.89
CA LYS A 219 12.36 -18.77 -0.29
C LYS A 219 13.08 -18.45 -1.59
N LEU A 220 13.83 -17.35 -1.65
CA LEU A 220 14.60 -16.96 -2.84
C LEU A 220 15.70 -17.98 -3.19
N GLU A 221 16.33 -18.63 -2.21
CA GLU A 221 17.35 -19.67 -2.46
C GLU A 221 16.75 -21.01 -2.87
N ASN A 222 15.56 -21.36 -2.36
CA ASN A 222 14.84 -22.57 -2.74
C ASN A 222 14.20 -22.52 -4.16
N HIS A 223 14.28 -21.39 -4.86
CA HIS A 223 13.76 -21.20 -6.22
C HIS A 223 14.87 -20.75 -7.17
N ASP A 224 14.93 -21.31 -8.39
CA ASP A 224 15.84 -20.82 -9.45
C ASP A 224 15.33 -19.49 -10.05
N VAL A 225 15.48 -18.41 -9.28
CA VAL A 225 15.02 -17.07 -9.61
C VAL A 225 16.00 -16.40 -10.58
N ARG A 226 15.61 -16.31 -11.85
CA ARG A 226 16.39 -15.62 -12.89
C ARG A 226 16.68 -14.17 -12.55
N LYS A 227 15.67 -13.44 -12.07
CA LYS A 227 15.74 -12.00 -11.75
C LYS A 227 14.86 -11.68 -10.55
N ALA A 228 15.46 -11.07 -9.54
CA ALA A 228 14.76 -10.50 -8.40
C ALA A 228 14.88 -8.97 -8.42
N ARG A 229 13.95 -8.27 -7.77
CA ARG A 229 14.10 -6.88 -7.35
C ARG A 229 13.51 -6.73 -5.95
N LEU A 230 14.32 -6.24 -5.04
CA LEU A 230 14.02 -6.14 -3.61
C LEU A 230 14.01 -4.66 -3.23
N ILE A 231 12.89 -4.15 -2.73
CA ILE A 231 12.71 -2.72 -2.48
C ILE A 231 12.28 -2.44 -1.04
N ALA A 232 12.69 -1.28 -0.53
CA ALA A 232 12.16 -0.66 0.67
C ALA A 232 11.47 0.67 0.33
N THR A 233 10.43 1.04 1.08
CA THR A 233 9.63 2.24 0.78
C THR A 233 9.59 3.26 1.93
N GLU A 234 8.47 3.96 2.16
CA GLU A 234 8.38 5.19 2.96
C GLU A 234 9.07 5.10 4.33
N ALA A 235 8.93 4.00 5.07
CA ALA A 235 9.57 3.87 6.39
C ALA A 235 11.11 3.97 6.35
N CYS A 236 11.77 3.23 5.44
CA CYS A 236 13.23 3.31 5.28
C CYS A 236 13.67 4.62 4.62
N ARG A 237 12.79 5.24 3.81
CA ARG A 237 13.02 6.52 3.13
C ARG A 237 12.91 7.72 4.08
N GLN A 238 12.05 7.64 5.09
CA GLN A 238 11.79 8.70 6.06
C GLN A 238 12.73 8.63 7.28
N ALA A 239 13.13 7.43 7.70
CA ALA A 239 13.93 7.26 8.91
C ALA A 239 15.40 7.67 8.73
N GLU A 240 15.92 8.39 9.71
CA GLU A 240 17.34 8.79 9.77
C GLU A 240 18.29 7.56 9.73
N ASN A 241 17.93 6.48 10.42
CA ASN A 241 18.65 5.20 10.43
C ASN A 241 18.19 4.21 9.34
N GLY A 242 17.43 4.66 8.33
CA GLY A 242 17.03 3.82 7.20
C GLY A 242 18.21 3.16 6.47
N PRO A 243 19.28 3.90 6.10
CA PRO A 243 20.46 3.32 5.45
C PRO A 243 21.24 2.34 6.35
N GLU A 244 21.37 2.65 7.65
CA GLU A 244 21.99 1.79 8.66
C GLU A 244 21.26 0.44 8.77
N PHE A 245 19.93 0.50 8.87
CA PHE A 245 19.06 -0.68 8.88
C PHE A 245 19.22 -1.54 7.62
N LEU A 246 19.33 -0.94 6.43
CA LEU A 246 19.53 -1.71 5.20
C LEU A 246 20.93 -2.33 5.10
N GLY A 247 21.97 -1.69 5.66
CA GLY A 247 23.27 -2.31 5.86
C GLY A 247 23.15 -3.57 6.72
N ARG A 248 22.47 -3.46 7.88
CA ARG A 248 22.22 -4.58 8.78
C ARG A 248 21.36 -5.69 8.14
N VAL A 249 20.39 -5.37 7.29
CA VAL A 249 19.63 -6.35 6.49
C VAL A 249 20.56 -7.10 5.54
N LYS A 250 21.48 -6.40 4.87
CA LYS A 250 22.47 -7.03 3.98
C LYS A 250 23.42 -7.93 4.76
N ASP A 251 23.87 -7.54 5.95
CA ASP A 251 24.78 -8.35 6.75
C ASP A 251 24.10 -9.60 7.36
N GLU A 252 22.87 -9.47 7.88
CA GLU A 252 22.15 -10.58 8.54
C GLU A 252 21.41 -11.53 7.59
N THR A 253 21.15 -11.12 6.33
CA THR A 253 20.36 -11.91 5.36
C THR A 253 21.01 -12.03 3.98
N GLY A 254 22.04 -11.24 3.69
CA GLY A 254 22.62 -11.06 2.35
C GLY A 254 21.71 -10.33 1.35
N LEU A 255 20.47 -9.97 1.72
CA LEU A 255 19.52 -9.35 0.80
C LEU A 255 19.86 -7.86 0.63
N GLU A 256 20.16 -7.46 -0.60
CA GLU A 256 20.41 -6.07 -0.96
C GLU A 256 19.10 -5.43 -1.43
N LEU A 257 18.53 -4.56 -0.59
CA LEU A 257 17.30 -3.81 -0.87
C LEU A 257 17.63 -2.38 -1.29
N GLU A 258 16.97 -1.89 -2.34
CA GLU A 258 17.04 -0.47 -2.73
C GLU A 258 15.89 0.33 -2.10
N ILE A 259 16.16 1.55 -1.62
CA ILE A 259 15.11 2.51 -1.27
C ILE A 259 14.63 3.15 -2.57
N ILE A 260 13.38 2.88 -2.97
CA ILE A 260 12.80 3.51 -4.16
C ILE A 260 12.24 4.90 -3.85
N ASN A 261 12.23 5.78 -4.85
CA ASN A 261 11.56 7.07 -4.74
C ASN A 261 10.04 6.96 -4.97
N ARG A 262 9.29 7.95 -4.47
CA ARG A 262 7.81 8.00 -4.53
C ARG A 262 7.26 7.92 -5.97
N GLN A 263 7.95 8.50 -6.95
CA GLN A 263 7.57 8.39 -8.37
C GLN A 263 7.64 6.94 -8.87
N THR A 264 8.71 6.21 -8.52
CA THR A 264 8.87 4.79 -8.86
C THR A 264 7.80 3.96 -8.16
N GLU A 265 7.46 4.30 -6.92
CA GLU A 265 6.42 3.62 -6.14
C GLU A 265 5.05 3.73 -6.82
N ALA A 266 4.58 4.96 -7.08
CA ALA A 266 3.34 5.21 -7.81
C ALA A 266 3.32 4.53 -9.19
N ARG A 267 4.42 4.62 -9.95
CA ARG A 267 4.53 4.03 -11.30
C ARG A 267 4.50 2.49 -11.28
N LEU A 268 5.05 1.86 -10.24
CA LEU A 268 4.98 0.40 -10.05
C LEU A 268 3.57 -0.03 -9.62
N ALA A 269 2.91 0.70 -8.71
CA ALA A 269 1.52 0.44 -8.34
C ALA A 269 0.59 0.45 -9.57
N VAL A 270 0.69 1.49 -10.42
CA VAL A 270 -0.02 1.57 -11.70
C VAL A 270 0.30 0.39 -12.62
N SER A 271 1.57 -0.01 -12.69
CA SER A 271 2.01 -1.13 -13.54
C SER A 271 1.44 -2.48 -13.07
N GLY A 272 1.26 -2.69 -11.76
CA GLY A 272 0.68 -3.92 -11.20
C GLY A 272 -0.82 -4.08 -11.45
N CYS A 273 -1.54 -2.97 -11.57
CA CYS A 273 -2.98 -2.93 -11.80
C CYS A 273 -3.38 -2.98 -13.29
N GLY A 274 -2.42 -2.92 -14.23
CA GLY A 274 -2.69 -2.75 -15.66
C GLY A 274 -3.67 -3.74 -16.30
N THR A 275 -3.79 -4.96 -15.76
CA THR A 275 -4.73 -5.99 -16.26
C THR A 275 -6.17 -5.85 -15.76
N LEU A 276 -6.43 -4.91 -14.84
CA LEU A 276 -7.76 -4.66 -14.24
C LEU A 276 -8.50 -3.50 -14.91
N VAL A 277 -7.82 -2.75 -15.79
CA VAL A 277 -8.39 -1.66 -16.58
C VAL A 277 -8.99 -2.20 -17.88
N GLU A 278 -10.28 -1.95 -18.08
CA GLU A 278 -11.06 -2.41 -19.23
C GLU A 278 -10.80 -1.51 -20.46
N ARG A 279 -11.01 -2.00 -21.68
CA ARG A 279 -10.63 -1.27 -22.92
C ARG A 279 -11.47 -0.03 -23.19
N GLU A 280 -12.67 -0.04 -22.62
CA GLU A 280 -13.71 0.96 -22.71
C GLU A 280 -13.53 2.06 -21.65
N THR A 281 -12.52 1.94 -20.78
CA THR A 281 -12.19 2.94 -19.76
C THR A 281 -11.65 4.22 -20.39
N ASP A 282 -12.27 5.36 -20.07
CA ASP A 282 -11.76 6.67 -20.51
C ASP A 282 -10.68 7.21 -19.56
N ALA A 283 -10.89 7.08 -18.25
CA ALA A 283 -9.99 7.59 -17.23
C ALA A 283 -10.07 6.79 -15.92
N VAL A 284 -8.97 6.80 -15.16
CA VAL A 284 -8.86 6.16 -13.84
C VAL A 284 -8.12 7.07 -12.86
N VAL A 285 -8.62 7.17 -11.63
CA VAL A 285 -7.78 7.56 -10.49
C VAL A 285 -7.36 6.28 -9.79
N LEU A 286 -6.07 5.95 -9.92
CA LEU A 286 -5.48 4.81 -9.23
C LEU A 286 -4.87 5.28 -7.92
N PHE A 287 -5.07 4.53 -6.84
CA PHE A 287 -4.42 4.81 -5.57
C PHE A 287 -3.94 3.55 -4.83
N ASP A 288 -2.79 3.67 -4.16
CA ASP A 288 -2.25 2.67 -3.24
C ASP A 288 -2.25 3.28 -1.83
N ILE A 289 -3.04 2.70 -0.91
CA ILE A 289 -3.07 3.15 0.48
C ILE A 289 -2.06 2.31 1.27
N GLY A 290 -0.86 2.87 1.42
CA GLY A 290 0.25 2.28 2.13
C GLY A 290 0.15 2.42 3.65
N GLY A 291 1.23 2.03 4.34
CA GLY A 291 1.34 2.20 5.79
C GLY A 291 1.79 3.62 6.18
N GLY A 292 2.80 4.17 5.50
CA GLY A 292 3.35 5.50 5.79
C GLY A 292 2.96 6.58 4.77
N SER A 293 2.82 6.20 3.50
CA SER A 293 2.39 7.06 2.39
C SER A 293 1.15 6.51 1.69
N SER A 294 0.56 7.34 0.83
CA SER A 294 -0.49 6.93 -0.10
C SER A 294 -0.23 7.53 -1.48
N GLU A 295 0.02 6.67 -2.47
CA GLU A 295 0.31 7.07 -3.85
C GLU A 295 -1.00 7.23 -4.63
N ILE A 296 -1.08 8.29 -5.45
CA ILE A 296 -2.25 8.57 -6.30
C ILE A 296 -1.77 8.93 -7.70
N ALA A 297 -2.36 8.31 -8.72
CA ALA A 297 -2.05 8.56 -10.13
C ALA A 297 -3.33 8.85 -10.92
N LEU A 298 -3.32 9.94 -11.68
CA LEU A 298 -4.36 10.30 -12.64
C LEU A 298 -4.00 9.72 -14.00
N ILE A 299 -4.89 8.94 -14.59
CA ILE A 299 -4.66 8.18 -15.82
C ILE A 299 -5.73 8.55 -16.84
N ASP A 300 -5.29 9.00 -18.03
CA ASP A 300 -6.15 9.31 -19.18
C ASP A 300 -5.84 8.32 -20.33
N LEU A 301 -6.87 7.61 -20.78
CA LEU A 301 -6.79 6.56 -21.79
C LEU A 301 -7.38 6.98 -23.14
N THR A 302 -7.86 8.23 -23.24
CA THR A 302 -8.52 8.77 -24.42
C THR A 302 -7.52 9.19 -25.51
N GLU A 303 -6.42 9.85 -25.13
CA GLU A 303 -5.47 10.42 -26.10
C GLU A 303 -4.49 9.41 -26.70
N ARG A 304 -4.04 8.41 -25.91
CA ARG A 304 -2.89 7.57 -26.25
C ARG A 304 -3.21 6.09 -26.11
N ARG A 305 -2.67 5.27 -27.02
CA ARG A 305 -2.73 3.81 -26.92
C ARG A 305 -1.32 3.22 -26.75
N SER A 306 -1.00 2.90 -25.50
CA SER A 306 0.17 2.12 -25.09
C SER A 306 -0.31 0.87 -24.35
N PRO A 307 0.37 -0.29 -24.52
CA PRO A 307 0.11 -1.49 -23.73
C PRO A 307 0.59 -1.37 -22.27
N ARG A 308 1.27 -0.29 -21.87
CA ARG A 308 1.69 -0.05 -20.48
C ARG A 308 0.83 1.05 -19.85
N LEU A 309 0.04 0.69 -18.83
CA LEU A 309 -0.83 1.63 -18.12
C LEU A 309 -0.04 2.84 -17.55
N ALA A 310 1.19 2.60 -17.08
CA ALA A 310 2.07 3.63 -16.54
C ALA A 310 2.54 4.70 -17.56
N GLU A 311 2.34 4.50 -18.87
CA GLU A 311 2.65 5.52 -19.90
C GLU A 311 1.49 6.51 -20.13
N HIS A 312 0.35 6.28 -19.46
CA HIS A 312 -0.87 7.10 -19.50
C HIS A 312 -1.08 7.96 -18.24
N ILE A 313 -0.11 7.96 -17.33
CA ILE A 313 -0.12 8.82 -16.13
C ILE A 313 0.05 10.27 -16.57
N ILE A 314 -0.97 11.10 -16.38
CA ILE A 314 -0.95 12.54 -16.69
C ILE A 314 -0.57 13.41 -15.48
N ALA A 315 -0.74 12.87 -14.28
CA ALA A 315 -0.43 13.49 -12.99
C ALA A 315 -0.23 12.40 -11.94
N TRP A 316 0.59 12.65 -10.91
CA TRP A 316 0.69 11.78 -9.76
C TRP A 316 1.12 12.56 -8.51
N THR A 317 0.81 12.02 -7.34
CA THR A 317 1.34 12.47 -6.05
C THR A 317 1.57 11.28 -5.12
N SER A 318 2.33 11.49 -4.06
CA SER A 318 2.49 10.55 -2.95
C SER A 318 2.34 11.36 -1.68
N LEU A 319 1.20 11.17 -1.01
CA LEU A 319 0.87 11.87 0.22
C LEU A 319 1.72 11.27 1.35
N PRO A 320 2.30 12.08 2.26
CA PRO A 320 3.06 11.59 3.42
C PRO A 320 2.14 11.10 4.54
N VAL A 321 1.08 10.37 4.17
CA VAL A 321 0.08 9.80 5.07
C VAL A 321 -0.35 8.42 4.57
N GLY A 322 -0.39 7.45 5.47
CA GLY A 322 -0.86 6.09 5.24
C GLY A 322 -1.59 5.58 6.48
N VAL A 323 -2.02 4.33 6.48
CA VAL A 323 -2.88 3.81 7.56
C VAL A 323 -2.21 3.79 8.93
N VAL A 324 -0.87 3.65 8.99
CA VAL A 324 -0.12 3.64 10.25
C VAL A 324 0.07 5.07 10.75
N THR A 325 0.62 5.97 9.92
CA THR A 325 0.91 7.35 10.33
C THR A 325 -0.36 8.13 10.69
N LEU A 326 -1.49 7.86 10.02
CA LEU A 326 -2.78 8.48 10.35
C LEU A 326 -3.39 7.88 11.64
N ALA A 327 -3.29 6.57 11.85
CA ALA A 327 -3.78 5.90 13.06
C ALA A 327 -2.96 6.27 14.32
N GLU A 328 -1.64 6.46 14.18
CA GLU A 328 -0.79 6.95 15.26
C GLU A 328 -1.12 8.40 15.63
N ARG A 329 -1.36 9.26 14.63
CA ARG A 329 -1.62 10.70 14.84
C ARG A 329 -2.99 10.99 15.46
N PHE A 330 -4.04 10.29 15.02
CA PHE A 330 -5.42 10.57 15.42
C PHE A 330 -6.02 9.49 16.35
N GLY A 331 -5.28 8.44 16.65
CA GLY A 331 -5.75 7.30 17.43
C GLY A 331 -6.59 6.34 16.57
N GLY A 332 -6.05 5.14 16.32
CA GLY A 332 -6.69 4.13 15.47
C GLY A 332 -7.57 3.10 16.20
N ARG A 333 -7.38 2.92 17.51
CA ARG A 333 -8.12 1.93 18.31
C ARG A 333 -9.58 2.33 18.49
N ASP A 334 -9.81 3.53 19.00
CA ASP A 334 -11.10 4.04 19.46
C ASP A 334 -11.51 5.28 18.63
N VAL A 335 -11.92 5.02 17.39
CA VAL A 335 -12.29 6.06 16.42
C VAL A 335 -13.78 6.38 16.54
N THR A 336 -14.11 7.62 16.89
CA THR A 336 -15.47 8.17 16.83
C THR A 336 -15.78 8.74 15.44
N THR A 337 -17.06 9.01 15.15
CA THR A 337 -17.46 9.70 13.91
C THR A 337 -16.78 11.06 13.74
N ASP A 338 -16.65 11.83 14.83
CA ASP A 338 -16.01 13.15 14.80
C ASP A 338 -14.50 13.03 14.52
N ASN A 339 -13.82 12.08 15.18
CA ASN A 339 -12.40 11.82 14.95
C ASN A 339 -12.15 11.32 13.51
N PHE A 340 -13.04 10.46 12.99
CA PHE A 340 -13.01 10.02 11.60
C PHE A 340 -13.17 11.19 10.62
N ALA A 341 -14.10 12.11 10.88
CA ALA A 341 -14.27 13.31 10.06
C ALA A 341 -13.02 14.21 10.09
N VAL A 342 -12.35 14.33 11.23
CA VAL A 342 -11.06 15.04 11.34
C VAL A 342 -9.96 14.34 10.53
N MET A 343 -9.87 13.00 10.56
CA MET A 343 -8.94 12.24 9.70
C MET A 343 -9.22 12.49 8.21
N VAL A 344 -10.48 12.45 7.78
CA VAL A 344 -10.90 12.72 6.38
C VAL A 344 -10.51 14.13 5.97
N ASN A 345 -10.79 15.14 6.79
CA ASN A 345 -10.44 16.53 6.52
C ASN A 345 -8.93 16.73 6.41
N HIS A 346 -8.15 16.11 7.29
CA HIS A 346 -6.69 16.21 7.22
C HIS A 346 -6.12 15.61 5.91
N VAL A 347 -6.65 14.48 5.43
CA VAL A 347 -6.25 13.92 4.13
C VAL A 347 -6.75 14.80 2.98
N ALA A 348 -7.93 15.43 3.11
CA ALA A 348 -8.44 16.37 2.12
C ALA A 348 -7.59 17.65 1.99
N GLU A 349 -6.97 18.13 3.08
CA GLU A 349 -5.96 19.21 3.04
C GLU A 349 -4.75 18.79 2.19
N LEU A 350 -4.16 17.62 2.46
CA LEU A 350 -3.03 17.09 1.70
C LEU A 350 -3.38 16.84 0.21
N LEU A 351 -4.62 16.47 -0.09
CA LEU A 351 -5.13 16.38 -1.45
C LEU A 351 -5.31 17.76 -2.11
N ASN A 352 -5.65 18.80 -1.33
CA ASN A 352 -5.77 20.17 -1.86
C ASN A 352 -4.41 20.78 -2.23
N ASP A 353 -3.32 20.34 -1.62
CA ASP A 353 -1.95 20.70 -2.01
C ASP A 353 -1.51 20.03 -3.33
N PHE A 354 -2.20 18.98 -3.78
CA PHE A 354 -1.97 18.41 -5.11
C PHE A 354 -2.55 19.34 -6.19
N SER A 355 -1.72 20.26 -6.67
CA SER A 355 -2.05 21.27 -7.69
C SER A 355 -2.60 20.66 -8.98
N GLU A 356 -2.10 19.48 -9.37
CA GLU A 356 -2.50 18.80 -10.61
C GLU A 356 -3.76 17.93 -10.47
N ARG A 357 -4.44 17.90 -9.30
CA ARG A 357 -5.61 17.02 -9.04
C ARG A 357 -6.75 17.16 -10.04
N HIS A 358 -6.86 18.35 -10.66
CA HIS A 358 -7.89 18.69 -11.64
C HIS A 358 -7.54 18.32 -13.09
N LYS A 359 -6.36 17.73 -13.37
CA LYS A 359 -5.90 17.45 -14.75
C LYS A 359 -6.81 16.51 -15.55
N LEU A 360 -7.64 15.68 -14.90
CA LEU A 360 -8.65 14.87 -15.60
C LEU A 360 -9.80 15.71 -16.19
N GLY A 361 -10.00 16.96 -15.73
CA GLY A 361 -11.03 17.86 -16.26
C GLY A 361 -12.42 17.22 -16.25
N ASP A 362 -13.10 17.27 -17.39
CA ASP A 362 -14.43 16.66 -17.56
C ASP A 362 -14.42 15.12 -17.64
N LEU A 363 -13.26 14.46 -17.76
CA LEU A 363 -13.19 12.98 -17.80
C LEU A 363 -13.75 12.35 -16.53
N VAL A 364 -13.66 13.03 -15.37
CA VAL A 364 -14.25 12.55 -14.10
C VAL A 364 -15.78 12.43 -14.15
N LYS A 365 -16.43 13.04 -15.16
CA LYS A 365 -17.88 12.96 -15.40
C LYS A 365 -18.25 11.86 -16.42
N SER A 366 -17.26 11.18 -17.03
CA SER A 366 -17.54 10.09 -17.96
C SER A 366 -18.21 8.91 -17.25
N GLN A 367 -19.09 8.21 -17.96
CA GLN A 367 -19.65 6.93 -17.50
C GLN A 367 -18.58 5.82 -17.40
N ASN A 368 -17.45 5.99 -18.10
CA ASN A 368 -16.33 5.05 -18.07
C ASN A 368 -15.19 5.50 -17.12
N PHE A 369 -15.43 6.53 -16.29
CA PHE A 369 -14.51 6.94 -15.24
C PHE A 369 -14.70 6.11 -13.96
N HIS A 370 -13.61 5.60 -13.39
CA HIS A 370 -13.65 4.88 -12.13
C HIS A 370 -12.43 5.09 -11.23
N LEU A 371 -12.61 4.76 -9.96
CA LEU A 371 -11.54 4.62 -8.99
C LEU A 371 -10.93 3.21 -9.07
N LEU A 372 -9.61 3.08 -8.97
CA LEU A 372 -8.93 1.78 -8.83
C LEU A 372 -8.03 1.81 -7.59
N GLY A 373 -8.50 1.19 -6.52
CA GLY A 373 -7.75 1.09 -5.26
C GLY A 373 -6.94 -0.20 -5.17
N THR A 374 -5.79 -0.13 -4.51
CA THR A 374 -5.02 -1.31 -4.09
C THR A 374 -4.63 -1.28 -2.60
N SER A 375 -3.91 -2.32 -2.16
CA SER A 375 -3.43 -2.55 -0.79
C SER A 375 -4.54 -2.88 0.22
N GLY A 376 -4.17 -2.90 1.50
CA GLY A 376 -4.92 -3.54 2.59
C GLY A 376 -6.30 -2.94 2.82
N THR A 377 -6.48 -1.63 2.67
CA THR A 377 -7.74 -0.93 2.95
C THR A 377 -8.89 -1.46 2.08
N VAL A 378 -8.78 -1.30 0.76
CA VAL A 378 -9.86 -1.67 -0.17
C VAL A 378 -10.05 -3.18 -0.26
N THR A 379 -8.98 -3.97 -0.14
CA THR A 379 -9.09 -5.44 -0.10
C THR A 379 -9.75 -5.95 1.19
N THR A 380 -9.59 -5.25 2.31
CA THR A 380 -10.31 -5.54 3.56
C THR A 380 -11.79 -5.17 3.44
N LEU A 381 -12.11 -3.98 2.91
CA LEU A 381 -13.49 -3.55 2.65
C LEU A 381 -14.23 -4.52 1.71
N ALA A 382 -13.58 -4.94 0.61
CA ALA A 382 -14.08 -5.98 -0.28
C ALA A 382 -14.37 -7.30 0.44
N GLY A 383 -13.46 -7.75 1.32
CA GLY A 383 -13.65 -8.98 2.10
C GLY A 383 -14.83 -8.90 3.08
N ILE A 384 -15.14 -7.71 3.62
CA ILE A 384 -16.30 -7.47 4.49
C ILE A 384 -17.60 -7.39 3.68
N HIS A 385 -17.59 -6.66 2.56
CA HIS A 385 -18.72 -6.54 1.62
C HIS A 385 -19.15 -7.90 1.08
N LEU A 386 -18.20 -8.76 0.69
CA LEU A 386 -18.45 -10.13 0.23
C LEU A 386 -18.79 -11.13 1.36
N GLY A 387 -18.83 -10.69 2.62
CA GLY A 387 -19.15 -11.52 3.78
C GLY A 387 -18.21 -12.73 3.97
N LEU A 388 -16.91 -12.58 3.71
CA LEU A 388 -16.00 -13.72 3.72
C LEU A 388 -15.68 -14.20 5.14
N GLU A 389 -15.77 -15.52 5.35
CA GLU A 389 -15.32 -16.20 6.58
C GLU A 389 -13.79 -16.20 6.77
N ARG A 390 -13.04 -15.84 5.72
CA ARG A 390 -11.59 -15.62 5.72
C ARG A 390 -11.19 -14.86 4.46
N TYR A 391 -10.08 -14.14 4.50
CA TYR A 391 -9.51 -13.49 3.33
C TYR A 391 -9.24 -14.49 2.18
N ASP A 392 -9.86 -14.28 1.00
CA ASP A 392 -9.58 -15.03 -0.23
C ASP A 392 -9.34 -14.07 -1.39
N ARG A 393 -8.06 -13.88 -1.73
CA ARG A 393 -7.59 -13.10 -2.89
C ARG A 393 -8.38 -13.37 -4.16
N ARG A 394 -8.74 -14.62 -4.44
CA ARG A 394 -9.42 -15.01 -5.71
C ARG A 394 -10.86 -14.50 -5.79
N ARG A 395 -11.45 -14.15 -4.65
CA ARG A 395 -12.79 -13.54 -4.55
C ARG A 395 -12.74 -12.01 -4.45
N ILE A 396 -11.60 -11.44 -4.06
CA ILE A 396 -11.41 -9.99 -3.81
C ILE A 396 -10.77 -9.29 -5.02
N ASP A 397 -9.77 -9.92 -5.65
CA ASP A 397 -8.98 -9.31 -6.71
C ASP A 397 -9.80 -9.11 -7.99
N GLY A 398 -9.99 -7.85 -8.38
CA GLY A 398 -10.84 -7.51 -9.51
C GLY A 398 -12.32 -7.70 -9.23
N ILE A 399 -12.82 -7.33 -8.04
CA ILE A 399 -14.24 -6.99 -7.87
C ILE A 399 -14.51 -5.52 -8.20
N TRP A 400 -15.78 -5.26 -8.51
CA TRP A 400 -16.36 -3.92 -8.53
C TRP A 400 -17.16 -3.73 -7.24
N MET A 401 -17.07 -2.55 -6.64
CA MET A 401 -17.95 -2.07 -5.57
C MET A 401 -18.59 -0.76 -6.03
N GLU A 402 -19.87 -0.56 -5.73
CA GLU A 402 -20.54 0.71 -5.94
C GLU A 402 -20.11 1.73 -4.88
N ASN A 403 -20.29 3.01 -5.18
CA ASN A 403 -20.00 4.09 -4.24
C ASN A 403 -20.77 3.93 -2.91
N ASN A 404 -22.00 3.40 -2.97
CA ASN A 404 -22.82 3.15 -1.79
C ASN A 404 -22.30 1.97 -0.95
N ASP A 405 -21.77 0.92 -1.57
CA ASP A 405 -21.15 -0.22 -0.85
C ASP A 405 -20.01 0.25 0.05
N VAL A 406 -19.15 1.14 -0.48
CA VAL A 406 -18.01 1.69 0.26
C VAL A 406 -18.50 2.53 1.45
N THR A 407 -19.51 3.39 1.25
CA THR A 407 -20.12 4.18 2.34
C THR A 407 -20.75 3.31 3.41
N GLU A 408 -21.47 2.24 3.02
CA GLU A 408 -22.07 1.28 3.96
C GLU A 408 -20.98 0.58 4.78
N MET A 409 -19.93 0.07 4.13
CA MET A 409 -18.86 -0.65 4.82
C MET A 409 -18.06 0.26 5.78
N THR A 410 -17.80 1.52 5.41
CA THR A 410 -17.18 2.49 6.33
C THR A 410 -18.11 2.77 7.53
N SER A 411 -19.40 3.00 7.30
CA SER A 411 -20.38 3.25 8.36
C SER A 411 -20.53 2.06 9.32
N LYS A 412 -20.51 0.83 8.77
CA LYS A 412 -20.52 -0.44 9.51
C LYS A 412 -19.27 -0.60 10.38
N LEU A 413 -18.08 -0.29 9.85
CA LEU A 413 -16.82 -0.31 10.60
C LEU A 413 -16.77 0.73 11.74
N LEU A 414 -17.39 1.91 11.54
CA LEU A 414 -17.54 2.94 12.58
C LEU A 414 -18.52 2.51 13.68
N SER A 415 -19.56 1.74 13.35
CA SER A 415 -20.49 1.18 14.34
C SER A 415 -19.90 0.05 15.20
N TRP A 416 -18.74 -0.49 14.84
CA TRP A 416 -18.10 -1.59 15.56
C TRP A 416 -17.17 -1.09 16.67
N SER A 417 -17.12 -1.82 17.78
CA SER A 417 -16.04 -1.68 18.75
C SER A 417 -14.71 -2.19 18.19
N PHE A 418 -13.60 -1.86 18.85
CA PHE A 418 -12.30 -2.43 18.50
C PHE A 418 -12.33 -3.97 18.51
N ASP A 419 -12.90 -4.59 19.54
CA ASP A 419 -12.95 -6.05 19.65
C ASP A 419 -13.82 -6.70 18.56
N GLN A 420 -14.87 -6.02 18.11
CA GLN A 420 -15.67 -6.45 16.95
C GLN A 420 -14.87 -6.34 15.63
N ARG A 421 -14.01 -5.32 15.47
CA ARG A 421 -13.06 -5.25 14.35
C ARG A 421 -12.03 -6.38 14.42
N VAL A 422 -11.46 -6.66 15.60
CA VAL A 422 -10.51 -7.77 15.82
C VAL A 422 -11.13 -9.13 15.48
N ALA A 423 -12.39 -9.35 15.87
CA ALA A 423 -13.12 -10.58 15.63
C ALA A 423 -13.53 -10.80 14.15
N ASN A 424 -13.40 -9.79 13.28
CA ASN A 424 -13.74 -9.93 11.87
C ASN A 424 -12.65 -10.72 11.11
N PRO A 425 -12.99 -11.82 10.40
CA PRO A 425 -11.99 -12.66 9.72
C PRO A 425 -11.18 -12.01 8.59
N CYS A 426 -11.62 -10.87 8.06
CA CYS A 426 -10.91 -10.12 7.02
C CYS A 426 -10.02 -9.01 7.58
N ILE A 427 -10.22 -8.61 8.84
CA ILE A 427 -9.46 -7.55 9.53
C ILE A 427 -8.38 -8.17 10.42
N GLY A 428 -8.80 -8.97 11.41
CA GLY A 428 -7.92 -9.55 12.44
C GLY A 428 -7.30 -8.51 13.39
N ALA A 429 -6.59 -9.00 14.41
CA ALA A 429 -5.95 -8.15 15.42
C ALA A 429 -4.96 -7.15 14.81
N ASP A 430 -4.13 -7.59 13.86
CA ASP A 430 -3.02 -6.80 13.30
C ASP A 430 -3.44 -5.60 12.44
N ARG A 431 -4.74 -5.45 12.13
CA ARG A 431 -5.29 -4.33 11.33
C ARG A 431 -6.47 -3.61 11.98
N ALA A 432 -6.98 -4.08 13.12
CA ALA A 432 -8.20 -3.54 13.74
C ALA A 432 -8.07 -2.07 14.20
N ASP A 433 -6.83 -1.64 14.45
CA ASP A 433 -6.39 -0.28 14.74
C ASP A 433 -6.10 0.56 13.48
N LEU A 434 -5.93 -0.05 12.32
CA LEU A 434 -5.52 0.64 11.08
C LEU A 434 -6.68 0.83 10.09
N VAL A 435 -7.71 -0.03 10.14
CA VAL A 435 -8.74 -0.12 9.10
C VAL A 435 -9.55 1.18 8.93
N LEU A 436 -9.89 1.88 10.02
CA LEU A 436 -10.65 3.12 9.96
C LEU A 436 -9.82 4.32 9.46
N ALA A 437 -8.52 4.37 9.78
CA ALA A 437 -7.61 5.32 9.15
C ALA A 437 -7.53 5.10 7.62
N GLY A 438 -7.51 3.84 7.18
CA GLY A 438 -7.64 3.49 5.76
C GLY A 438 -8.95 3.99 5.13
N CYS A 439 -10.08 3.78 5.79
CA CYS A 439 -11.37 4.30 5.36
C CYS A 439 -11.37 5.84 5.23
N ALA A 440 -10.74 6.56 6.16
CA ALA A 440 -10.66 8.02 6.10
C ALA A 440 -9.86 8.52 4.89
N ILE A 441 -8.75 7.86 4.56
CA ILE A 441 -7.97 8.16 3.34
C ILE A 441 -8.81 7.89 2.08
N LEU A 442 -9.51 6.74 2.05
CA LEU A 442 -10.37 6.36 0.92
C LEU A 442 -11.52 7.37 0.71
N ASP A 443 -12.18 7.81 1.79
CA ASP A 443 -13.29 8.75 1.70
C ASP A 443 -12.83 10.15 1.28
N ALA A 444 -11.65 10.61 1.74
CA ALA A 444 -11.04 11.84 1.24
C ALA A 444 -10.75 11.77 -0.27
N ILE A 445 -10.21 10.65 -0.77
CA ILE A 445 -9.99 10.43 -2.21
C ILE A 445 -11.32 10.43 -2.99
N ARG A 446 -12.35 9.74 -2.49
CA ARG A 446 -13.69 9.68 -3.10
C ARG A 446 -14.37 11.05 -3.16
N ASN A 447 -14.12 11.92 -2.18
CA ASN A 447 -14.66 13.28 -2.15
C ASN A 447 -14.00 14.19 -3.21
N VAL A 448 -12.70 13.99 -3.49
CA VAL A 448 -11.97 14.77 -4.52
C VAL A 448 -12.26 14.26 -5.94
N TRP A 449 -12.41 12.95 -6.12
CA TRP A 449 -12.76 12.34 -7.40
C TRP A 449 -14.00 11.42 -7.26
N PRO A 450 -15.22 11.99 -7.25
CA PRO A 450 -16.45 11.21 -7.14
C PRO A 450 -16.61 10.25 -8.32
N SER A 451 -16.79 8.97 -8.03
CA SER A 451 -17.16 7.95 -9.02
C SER A 451 -18.28 7.07 -8.48
N GLN A 452 -19.07 6.51 -9.39
CA GLN A 452 -20.07 5.48 -9.07
C GLN A 452 -19.44 4.13 -8.73
N LYS A 453 -18.19 3.88 -9.16
CA LYS A 453 -17.55 2.55 -9.08
C LYS A 453 -16.12 2.62 -8.56
N LEU A 454 -15.81 1.71 -7.64
CA LEU A 454 -14.47 1.38 -7.18
C LEU A 454 -14.09 -0.01 -7.68
N ARG A 455 -12.97 -0.10 -8.41
CA ARG A 455 -12.29 -1.35 -8.76
C ARG A 455 -11.32 -1.70 -7.64
N VAL A 456 -11.42 -2.92 -7.11
CA VAL A 456 -10.51 -3.41 -6.05
C VAL A 456 -9.41 -4.27 -6.67
N ALA A 457 -8.16 -3.94 -6.40
CA ALA A 457 -7.00 -4.74 -6.75
C ALA A 457 -6.37 -5.36 -5.49
N ASP A 458 -6.13 -6.68 -5.50
CA ASP A 458 -5.12 -7.28 -4.62
C ASP A 458 -3.79 -7.38 -5.38
N ARG A 459 -3.43 -6.33 -6.10
CA ARG A 459 -2.22 -6.23 -6.93
C ARG A 459 -1.69 -4.83 -6.87
N GLY A 460 -0.38 -4.67 -6.75
CA GLY A 460 0.24 -3.36 -6.73
C GLY A 460 1.73 -3.46 -6.97
N LEU A 461 2.51 -2.98 -6.03
CA LEU A 461 3.95 -2.81 -6.15
C LEU A 461 4.70 -4.07 -6.63
N ARG A 462 4.47 -5.24 -6.02
CA ARG A 462 5.09 -6.52 -6.43
C ARG A 462 4.70 -6.95 -7.83
N GLU A 463 3.43 -6.90 -8.15
CA GLU A 463 2.92 -7.25 -9.48
C GLU A 463 3.44 -6.29 -10.56
N GLY A 464 3.64 -5.02 -10.22
CA GLY A 464 4.31 -4.03 -11.05
C GLY A 464 5.78 -4.36 -11.30
N ILE A 465 6.53 -4.69 -10.24
CA ILE A 465 7.93 -5.13 -10.33
C ILE A 465 8.07 -6.35 -11.24
N LEU A 466 7.29 -7.41 -10.98
CA LEU A 466 7.29 -8.62 -11.81
C LEU A 466 6.95 -8.29 -13.27
N THR A 467 5.96 -7.43 -13.48
CA THR A 467 5.54 -7.02 -14.84
C THR A 467 6.64 -6.29 -15.58
N GLU A 468 7.38 -5.40 -14.91
CA GLU A 468 8.53 -4.74 -15.51
C GLU A 468 9.69 -5.70 -15.77
N LEU A 469 10.05 -6.56 -14.81
CA LEU A 469 11.15 -7.52 -15.00
C LEU A 469 10.86 -8.46 -16.17
N MET A 470 9.65 -9.02 -16.25
CA MET A 470 9.23 -9.90 -17.35
C MET A 470 9.09 -9.16 -18.69
N SER A 471 8.67 -7.89 -18.69
CA SER A 471 8.62 -7.06 -19.89
C SER A 471 10.03 -6.76 -20.43
N ARG A 472 10.96 -6.39 -19.54
CA ARG A 472 12.37 -6.08 -19.86
C ARG A 472 13.14 -7.32 -20.33
N ASP A 473 12.87 -8.51 -19.77
CA ASP A 473 13.47 -9.78 -20.23
C ASP A 473 12.87 -10.32 -21.54
N GLY A 474 11.85 -9.66 -22.10
CA GLY A 474 11.16 -10.13 -23.30
C GLY A 474 10.37 -11.43 -23.09
N ALA A 475 10.06 -11.79 -21.83
CA ALA A 475 9.50 -13.09 -21.45
C ALA A 475 8.16 -13.43 -22.13
N TRP A 476 7.43 -12.40 -22.56
CA TRP A 476 6.17 -12.49 -23.31
C TRP A 476 6.31 -12.36 -24.83
N ARG A 477 7.45 -11.85 -25.34
CA ARG A 477 7.76 -11.80 -26.78
C ARG A 477 8.23 -13.19 -27.27
N ASN A 478 9.11 -13.82 -26.50
CA ASN A 478 9.79 -15.05 -26.93
C ASN A 478 8.90 -16.31 -26.97
N ARG A 479 7.72 -16.32 -26.33
CA ARG A 479 6.79 -17.46 -26.39
C ARG A 479 5.89 -17.47 -27.62
N TRP A 480 5.61 -16.31 -28.22
CA TRP A 480 4.77 -16.22 -29.42
C TRP A 480 5.38 -17.02 -30.58
N HIS A 481 6.70 -16.98 -30.75
CA HIS A 481 7.41 -17.77 -31.76
C HIS A 481 7.44 -19.29 -31.46
N ARG A 482 7.46 -19.70 -30.18
CA ARG A 482 7.46 -21.13 -29.83
C ARG A 482 6.10 -21.80 -29.99
N SER A 483 5.00 -21.07 -29.84
CA SER A 483 3.64 -21.60 -30.05
C SER A 483 3.15 -21.54 -31.50
N ALA A 484 3.93 -20.96 -32.41
CA ALA A 484 3.59 -20.87 -33.84
C ALA A 484 4.34 -21.90 -34.71
N HIS A 485 5.23 -22.71 -34.14
CA HIS A 485 6.11 -23.68 -34.82
C HIS A 485 6.13 -25.04 -34.07
N GLY A 486 5.03 -25.40 -33.39
CA GLY A 486 4.87 -26.64 -32.63
C GLY A 486 3.47 -27.21 -32.82
#